data_AF-A0A6N4W7C0-F1
#
_entry.id   AF-A0A6N4W7C0-F1
#
_cell.length_a   1.000
_cell.length_b   1.000
_cell.length_c   1.000
_cell.angle_alpha   90.00
_cell.angle_beta   90.00
_cell.angle_gamma   90.00
#
_symmetry.space_group_name_H-M   'P 1'
#
loop_
_entity.id
_entity.type
_entity.pdbx_description
1 polymer ?
#
loop_
_entity_poly.entity_id
_entity_poly.type
_entity_poly.pdbx_seq_one_letter_code
_entity_poly.pdbx_strand_id
1 'polypeptide(L)'
;MRRVAQKLGVNPTSLYNHVPDRAAMVEDVRALVSAKIDSAPLRELPWEDGLLAWARSYRRAFARHPRAIPLLMTTRASAPVLLAGYEDFVIAAESVGWPSAEVLPLLTAFESFILGSVLDMSGPTVVFDPTGQEEHFPRFTAAYSTLQNEDPDDPIATRAFERGLSMLVASARPA
;
A
#
# COMPACT_ATOMS: atom_id res chain seq x y z
N MET A 1 21.52 11.04 -0.68
CA MET A 1 22.34 12.25 -0.43
C MET A 1 22.76 12.96 -1.72
N ARG A 2 23.85 12.62 -2.41
CA ARG A 2 24.37 13.40 -3.57
C ARG A 2 23.34 13.72 -4.66
N ARG A 3 22.60 12.71 -5.16
CA ARG A 3 21.55 12.89 -6.18
C ARG A 3 20.40 13.78 -5.69
N VAL A 4 20.08 13.75 -4.40
CA VAL A 4 19.03 14.58 -3.80
C VAL A 4 19.51 16.04 -3.72
N ALA A 5 20.72 16.27 -3.22
CA ALA A 5 21.32 17.60 -3.18
C ALA A 5 21.41 18.23 -4.57
N GLN A 6 21.83 17.47 -5.58
CA GLN A 6 21.84 17.91 -6.98
C GLN A 6 20.45 18.32 -7.48
N LYS A 7 19.42 17.51 -7.20
CA LYS A 7 18.03 17.82 -7.59
C LYS A 7 17.49 19.06 -6.88
N LEU A 8 17.98 19.36 -5.67
CA LEU A 8 17.63 20.54 -4.89
C LEU A 8 18.52 21.76 -5.22
N GLY A 9 19.54 21.63 -6.07
CA GLY A 9 20.46 22.72 -6.39
C GLY A 9 21.39 23.14 -5.25
N VAL A 10 21.59 22.27 -4.24
CA VAL A 10 22.42 22.57 -3.06
C VAL A 10 23.67 21.69 -2.99
N ASN A 11 24.65 22.10 -2.19
CA ASN A 11 25.81 21.28 -1.90
C ASN A 11 25.40 20.07 -1.01
N PRO A 12 25.88 18.83 -1.28
CA PRO A 12 25.63 17.68 -0.43
C PRO A 12 25.90 17.90 1.07
N THR A 13 26.92 18.70 1.43
CA THR A 13 27.24 19.03 2.82
C THR A 13 26.11 19.80 3.50
N SER A 14 25.42 20.70 2.78
CA SER A 14 24.25 21.43 3.32
C SER A 14 23.11 20.48 3.69
N LEU A 15 22.98 19.36 2.98
CA LEU A 15 21.95 18.35 3.25
C LEU A 15 22.20 17.62 4.58
N TYR A 16 23.47 17.37 4.90
CA TYR A 16 23.86 16.72 6.16
C TYR A 16 23.58 17.58 7.40
N ASN A 17 23.46 18.90 7.25
CA ASN A 17 23.04 19.80 8.33
C ASN A 17 21.56 19.62 8.72
N HIS A 18 20.74 19.09 7.81
CA HIS A 18 19.32 18.85 8.03
C HIS A 18 19.02 17.37 8.28
N VAL A 19 19.75 16.48 7.61
CA VAL A 19 19.51 15.04 7.66
C VAL A 19 20.84 14.32 7.82
N PRO A 20 21.11 13.68 8.97
CA PRO A 20 22.45 13.24 9.34
C PRO A 20 22.99 12.11 8.45
N ASP A 21 22.11 11.28 7.89
CA ASP A 21 22.50 10.17 7.02
C ASP A 21 21.38 9.76 6.05
N ARG A 22 21.65 8.71 5.26
CA ARG A 22 20.66 8.17 4.32
C ARG A 22 19.46 7.54 5.03
N ALA A 23 19.66 6.90 6.19
CA ALA A 23 18.58 6.24 6.91
C ALA A 23 17.58 7.28 7.44
N ALA A 24 18.05 8.37 8.04
CA ALA A 24 17.23 9.50 8.46
C ALA A 24 16.44 10.08 7.28
N MET A 25 17.06 10.21 6.10
CA MET A 25 16.36 10.68 4.90
C MET A 25 15.25 9.72 4.44
N VAL A 26 15.49 8.41 4.53
CA VAL A 26 14.46 7.41 4.22
C VAL A 26 13.29 7.56 5.19
N GLU A 27 13.59 7.87 6.45
CA GLU A 27 12.57 8.05 7.48
C GLU A 27 11.76 9.34 7.30
N ASP A 28 12.40 10.43 6.85
CA ASP A 28 11.68 11.64 6.46
C ASP A 28 10.73 11.37 5.27
N VAL A 29 11.20 10.61 4.27
CA VAL A 29 10.37 10.20 3.13
C VAL A 29 9.21 9.32 3.61
N ARG A 30 9.45 8.41 4.57
CA ARG A 30 8.40 7.61 5.19
C ARG A 30 7.36 8.52 5.84
N ALA A 31 7.78 9.45 6.67
CA ALA A 31 6.88 10.37 7.36
C ALA A 31 6.01 11.15 6.36
N LEU A 32 6.59 11.62 5.25
CA LEU A 32 5.86 12.35 4.21
C LEU A 32 4.78 11.49 3.52
N VAL A 33 5.09 10.22 3.21
CA VAL A 33 4.12 9.30 2.58
C VAL A 33 3.07 8.87 3.60
N SER A 34 3.48 8.48 4.80
CA SER A 34 2.62 8.02 5.88
C SER A 34 1.66 9.11 6.38
N ALA A 35 2.05 10.39 6.33
CA ALA A 35 1.16 11.52 6.64
C ALA A 35 -0.02 11.68 5.65
N LYS A 36 -0.05 10.91 4.56
CA LYS A 36 -1.18 10.85 3.61
C LYS A 36 -2.08 9.64 3.85
N ILE A 37 -1.74 8.77 4.80
CA ILE A 37 -2.57 7.66 5.23
C ILE A 37 -3.53 8.22 6.27
N ASP A 38 -4.82 8.08 6.00
CA ASP A 38 -5.86 8.51 6.94
C ASP A 38 -6.26 7.33 7.83
N SER A 39 -5.89 7.39 9.11
CA SER A 39 -6.28 6.42 10.14
C SER A 39 -7.54 6.83 10.89
N ALA A 40 -8.07 8.04 10.69
CA ALA A 40 -9.28 8.50 11.39
C ALA A 40 -10.48 7.57 11.22
N PRO A 41 -10.74 6.97 10.03
CA PRO A 41 -11.83 6.02 9.86
C PRO A 41 -11.76 4.79 10.79
N LEU A 42 -10.57 4.35 11.21
CA LEU A 42 -10.42 3.24 12.16
C LEU A 42 -10.99 3.58 13.54
N ARG A 43 -11.03 4.86 13.89
CA ARG A 43 -11.59 5.37 15.16
C ARG A 43 -13.04 5.82 15.04
N GLU A 44 -13.48 6.19 13.84
CA GLU A 44 -14.74 6.90 13.63
C GLU A 44 -15.85 6.03 13.01
N LEU A 45 -15.49 4.93 12.35
CA LEU A 45 -16.42 4.06 11.65
C LEU A 45 -16.49 2.67 12.29
N PRO A 46 -17.54 1.89 12.00
CA PRO A 46 -17.54 0.44 12.26
C PRO A 46 -16.28 -0.20 11.67
N TRP A 47 -15.72 -1.19 12.37
CA TRP A 47 -14.43 -1.80 12.07
C TRP A 47 -14.20 -2.12 10.58
N GLU A 48 -15.15 -2.80 9.94
CA GLU A 48 -15.06 -3.18 8.54
C GLU A 48 -15.02 -1.97 7.60
N ASP A 49 -15.87 -0.97 7.85
CA ASP A 49 -15.91 0.26 7.08
C ASP A 49 -14.63 1.10 7.29
N GLY A 50 -14.13 1.11 8.53
CA GLY A 50 -12.87 1.74 8.90
C GLY A 50 -11.68 1.11 8.17
N LEU A 51 -11.59 -0.22 8.14
CA LEU A 51 -10.57 -0.96 7.39
C LEU A 51 -10.62 -0.65 5.90
N LEU A 52 -11.83 -0.62 5.30
CA LEU A 52 -12.00 -0.29 3.88
C LEU A 52 -11.48 1.12 3.57
N ALA A 53 -11.87 2.11 4.37
CA ALA A 53 -11.47 3.49 4.19
C ALA A 53 -9.97 3.70 4.41
N TRP A 54 -9.42 3.13 5.47
CA TRP A 54 -7.99 3.16 5.79
C TRP A 54 -7.15 2.52 4.69
N ALA A 55 -7.49 1.30 4.26
CA ALA A 55 -6.75 0.58 3.21
C ALA A 55 -6.76 1.32 1.87
N ARG A 56 -7.90 1.92 1.49
CA ARG A 56 -7.99 2.78 0.29
C ARG A 56 -7.11 4.02 0.43
N SER A 57 -7.08 4.66 1.59
CA SER A 57 -6.19 5.81 1.82
C SER A 57 -4.72 5.43 1.77
N TYR A 58 -4.38 4.28 2.35
CA TYR A 58 -3.05 3.71 2.32
C TYR A 58 -2.60 3.45 0.88
N ARG A 59 -3.43 2.76 0.07
CA ARG A 59 -3.16 2.52 -1.36
C ARG A 59 -2.93 3.84 -2.11
N ARG A 60 -3.79 4.84 -1.93
CA ARG A 60 -3.65 6.16 -2.57
C ARG A 60 -2.37 6.90 -2.17
N ALA A 61 -1.96 6.81 -0.90
CA ALA A 61 -0.74 7.45 -0.41
C ALA A 61 0.50 6.91 -1.15
N PHE A 62 0.56 5.60 -1.36
CA PHE A 62 1.68 4.94 -2.03
C PHE A 62 1.58 4.90 -3.56
N ALA A 63 0.39 4.99 -4.15
CA ALA A 63 0.19 5.00 -5.61
C ALA A 63 0.94 6.12 -6.34
N ARG A 64 1.20 7.25 -5.67
CA ARG A 64 2.02 8.35 -6.21
C ARG A 64 3.53 8.10 -6.08
N HIS A 65 3.93 7.12 -5.28
CA HIS A 65 5.31 6.86 -4.88
C HIS A 65 5.67 5.36 -4.92
N PRO A 66 5.29 4.57 -5.96
CA PRO A 66 5.50 3.13 -5.93
C PRO A 66 6.98 2.72 -5.87
N ARG A 67 7.85 3.52 -6.50
CA ARG A 67 9.31 3.34 -6.46
C ARG A 67 9.91 3.55 -5.06
N ALA A 68 9.17 4.16 -4.12
CA ALA A 68 9.59 4.29 -2.74
C ALA A 68 9.29 3.03 -1.91
N ILE A 69 8.35 2.17 -2.33
CA ILE A 69 7.95 0.98 -1.57
C ILE A 69 9.15 0.07 -1.23
N PRO A 70 10.00 -0.36 -2.19
CA PRO A 70 11.11 -1.25 -1.85
C PRO A 70 12.09 -0.62 -0.86
N LEU A 71 12.27 0.70 -0.94
CA LEU A 71 13.12 1.44 -0.03
C LEU A 71 12.51 1.51 1.38
N LEU A 72 11.22 1.80 1.48
CA LEU A 72 10.51 1.96 2.74
C LEU A 72 10.24 0.60 3.42
N MET A 73 10.12 -0.49 2.68
CA MET A 73 9.84 -1.81 3.26
C MET A 73 11.10 -2.59 3.67
N THR A 74 12.29 -2.14 3.26
CA THR A 74 13.57 -2.79 3.59
C THR A 74 14.34 -2.10 4.73
N THR A 75 13.74 -1.10 5.38
CA THR A 75 14.34 -0.37 6.49
C THR A 75 13.38 -0.35 7.67
N ARG A 76 13.90 -0.42 8.90
CA ARG A 76 13.08 -0.25 10.10
C ARG A 76 12.39 1.11 10.08
N ALA A 77 11.11 1.12 10.43
CA ALA A 77 10.30 2.32 10.57
C ALA A 77 10.24 2.74 12.04
N SER A 78 10.40 4.03 12.29
CA SER A 78 10.27 4.68 13.59
C SER A 78 9.55 6.04 13.53
N ALA A 79 8.99 6.41 12.36
CA ALA A 79 8.35 7.68 12.09
C ALA A 79 7.11 7.82 12.98
N PRO A 80 7.04 8.83 13.86
CA PRO A 80 5.93 8.98 14.80
C PRO A 80 4.55 9.00 14.12
N VAL A 81 4.43 9.63 12.95
CA VAL A 81 3.18 9.69 12.19
C VAL A 81 2.69 8.32 11.72
N LEU A 82 3.61 7.42 11.35
CA LEU A 82 3.25 6.06 10.96
C LEU A 82 2.83 5.25 12.19
N LEU A 83 3.62 5.33 13.27
CA LEU A 83 3.35 4.61 14.50
C LEU A 83 2.01 5.03 15.13
N ALA A 84 1.64 6.32 15.06
CA ALA A 84 0.33 6.79 15.50
C ALA A 84 -0.82 6.16 14.69
N GLY A 85 -0.66 6.00 13.38
CA GLY A 85 -1.65 5.30 12.55
C GLY A 85 -1.75 3.80 12.86
N TYR A 86 -0.64 3.16 13.23
CA TYR A 86 -0.65 1.77 13.69
C TYR A 86 -1.27 1.62 15.09
N GLU A 87 -1.06 2.58 15.99
CA GLU A 87 -1.74 2.64 17.28
C GLU A 87 -3.26 2.69 17.09
N ASP A 88 -3.75 3.55 16.18
CA ASP A 88 -5.17 3.62 15.83
C ASP A 88 -5.70 2.26 15.33
N PHE A 89 -4.92 1.53 14.53
CA PHE A 89 -5.27 0.18 14.07
C PHE A 89 -5.33 -0.82 15.22
N VAL A 90 -4.34 -0.79 16.13
CA VAL A 90 -4.28 -1.69 17.27
C VAL A 90 -5.51 -1.51 18.16
N ILE A 91 -5.79 -0.27 18.54
CA ILE A 91 -6.96 0.08 19.36
C ILE A 91 -8.25 -0.41 18.70
N ALA A 92 -8.41 -0.15 17.40
CA ALA A 92 -9.60 -0.56 16.65
C ALA A 92 -9.74 -2.09 16.56
N ALA A 93 -8.65 -2.81 16.31
CA ALA A 93 -8.65 -4.27 16.26
C ALA A 93 -9.01 -4.90 17.62
N GLU A 94 -8.42 -4.41 18.71
CA GLU A 94 -8.72 -4.89 20.06
C GLU A 94 -10.18 -4.59 20.46
N SER A 95 -10.75 -3.47 19.99
CA SER A 95 -12.15 -3.12 20.25
C SER A 95 -13.17 -4.13 19.69
N VAL A 96 -12.78 -4.88 18.66
CA VAL A 96 -13.61 -5.96 18.08
C VAL A 96 -13.17 -7.36 18.52
N GLY A 97 -12.29 -7.45 19.52
CA GLY A 97 -11.92 -8.69 20.21
C GLY A 97 -10.66 -9.38 19.70
N TRP A 98 -9.84 -8.73 18.86
CA TRP A 98 -8.55 -9.32 18.50
C TRP A 98 -7.62 -9.39 19.72
N PRO A 99 -6.96 -10.54 19.97
CA PRO A 99 -5.90 -10.62 20.96
C PRO A 99 -4.68 -9.80 20.52
N SER A 100 -4.04 -9.05 21.43
CA SER A 100 -2.89 -8.20 21.10
C SER A 100 -1.75 -8.92 20.36
N ALA A 101 -1.56 -10.22 20.64
CA ALA A 101 -0.55 -11.04 19.97
C ALA A 101 -0.81 -11.26 18.46
N GLU A 102 -2.06 -11.16 18.02
CA GLU A 102 -2.50 -11.41 16.63
C GLU A 102 -2.67 -10.11 15.82
N VAL A 103 -2.66 -8.95 16.48
CA VAL A 103 -2.91 -7.65 15.83
C VAL A 103 -1.81 -7.28 14.83
N LEU A 104 -0.52 -7.49 15.18
CA LEU A 104 0.58 -7.17 14.26
C LEU A 104 0.61 -8.09 13.02
N PRO A 105 0.40 -9.42 13.14
CA PRO A 105 0.15 -10.28 11.98
C PRO A 105 -1.01 -9.78 11.10
N LEU A 106 -2.14 -9.39 11.69
CA LEU A 106 -3.30 -8.87 10.97
C LEU A 106 -2.94 -7.58 10.21
N LEU A 107 -2.36 -6.60 10.91
CA LEU A 107 -1.90 -5.34 10.32
C LEU A 107 -0.96 -5.62 9.12
N THR A 108 0.02 -6.50 9.32
CA THR A 108 1.02 -6.85 8.29
C THR A 108 0.36 -7.53 7.08
N ALA A 109 -0.68 -8.34 7.28
CA ALA A 109 -1.43 -8.97 6.19
C ALA A 109 -2.14 -7.91 5.33
N PHE A 110 -2.80 -6.92 5.96
CA PHE A 110 -3.39 -5.79 5.25
C PHE A 110 -2.33 -4.98 4.50
N GLU A 111 -1.23 -4.62 5.14
CA GLU A 111 -0.17 -3.85 4.50
C GLU A 111 0.45 -4.59 3.30
N SER A 112 0.72 -5.88 3.45
CA SER A 112 1.27 -6.71 2.37
C SER A 112 0.33 -6.74 1.17
N PHE A 113 -0.97 -6.90 1.41
CA PHE A 113 -1.98 -6.86 0.36
C PHE A 113 -2.05 -5.47 -0.31
N ILE A 114 -2.14 -4.40 0.48
CA ILE A 114 -2.25 -3.02 -0.01
C ILE A 114 -1.01 -2.66 -0.85
N LEU A 115 0.18 -2.87 -0.32
CA LEU A 115 1.43 -2.53 -0.99
C LEU A 115 1.67 -3.39 -2.23
N GLY A 116 1.30 -4.68 -2.18
CA GLY A 116 1.28 -5.56 -3.35
C GLY A 116 0.41 -4.99 -4.48
N SER A 117 -0.79 -4.48 -4.14
CA SER A 117 -1.68 -3.85 -5.13
C SER A 117 -1.12 -2.57 -5.73
N VAL A 118 -0.30 -1.80 -5.00
CA VAL A 118 0.34 -0.59 -5.53
C VAL A 118 1.48 -0.95 -6.47
N LEU A 119 2.24 -2.00 -6.17
CA LEU A 119 3.29 -2.49 -7.07
C LEU A 119 2.69 -3.01 -8.38
N ASP A 120 1.54 -3.71 -8.32
CA ASP A 120 0.80 -4.18 -9.49
C ASP A 120 0.39 -3.01 -10.42
N MET A 121 -0.17 -1.93 -9.86
CA MET A 121 -0.51 -0.70 -10.63
C MET A 121 0.69 -0.02 -11.32
N SER A 122 1.91 -0.34 -10.90
CA SER A 122 3.11 0.31 -11.41
C SER A 122 3.73 -0.43 -12.60
N GLY A 123 3.22 -1.63 -12.89
CA GLY A 123 3.59 -2.43 -14.05
C GLY A 123 2.71 -2.14 -15.27
N PRO A 124 2.75 -3.02 -16.29
CA PRO A 124 1.76 -3.01 -17.37
C PRO A 124 0.33 -3.13 -16.84
N THR A 125 -0.63 -2.47 -17.50
CA THR A 125 -2.06 -2.52 -17.12
C THR A 125 -2.63 -3.95 -17.15
N VAL A 126 -2.07 -4.82 -17.99
CA VAL A 126 -2.28 -6.26 -17.99
C VAL A 126 -0.94 -6.96 -18.20
N VAL A 127 -0.54 -7.84 -17.28
CA VAL A 127 0.78 -8.50 -17.30
C VAL A 127 0.84 -9.79 -18.14
N PHE A 128 -0.31 -10.25 -18.62
CA PHE A 128 -0.48 -11.47 -19.39
C PHE A 128 -1.11 -11.18 -20.74
N ASP A 129 -0.74 -11.93 -21.77
CA ASP A 129 -1.29 -11.83 -23.11
C ASP A 129 -1.35 -13.23 -23.74
N PRO A 130 -2.54 -13.84 -23.89
CA PRO A 130 -2.70 -15.15 -24.48
C PRO A 130 -2.77 -15.13 -26.02
N THR A 131 -2.61 -13.96 -26.66
CA THR A 131 -2.72 -13.80 -28.12
C THR A 131 -1.79 -14.76 -28.87
N GLY A 132 -2.31 -15.50 -29.84
CA GLY A 132 -1.60 -16.54 -30.59
C GLY A 132 -1.50 -17.90 -29.88
N GLN A 133 -2.08 -18.05 -28.69
CA GLN A 133 -2.10 -19.29 -27.89
C GLN A 133 -3.52 -19.72 -27.51
N GLU A 134 -4.53 -19.26 -28.24
CA GLU A 134 -5.95 -19.42 -27.92
C GLU A 134 -6.40 -20.89 -27.92
N GLU A 135 -5.84 -21.71 -28.81
CA GLU A 135 -6.10 -23.15 -28.85
C GLU A 135 -5.60 -23.88 -27.58
N HIS A 136 -4.50 -23.39 -27.00
CA HIS A 136 -3.87 -23.99 -25.82
C HIS A 136 -4.48 -23.48 -24.51
N PHE A 137 -4.95 -22.23 -24.46
CA PHE A 137 -5.49 -21.58 -23.26
C PHE A 137 -6.91 -21.02 -23.44
N PRO A 138 -7.88 -21.78 -23.99
CA PRO A 138 -9.15 -21.24 -24.45
C PRO A 138 -9.97 -20.56 -23.34
N ARG A 139 -9.93 -21.09 -22.11
CA ARG A 139 -10.65 -20.50 -20.97
C ARG A 139 -10.02 -19.20 -20.49
N PHE A 140 -8.69 -19.12 -20.51
CA PHE A 140 -7.98 -17.92 -20.10
C PHE A 140 -8.12 -16.82 -21.16
N THR A 141 -8.03 -17.17 -22.45
CA THR A 141 -8.34 -16.27 -23.55
C THR A 141 -9.77 -15.73 -23.43
N ALA A 142 -10.76 -16.58 -23.15
CA ALA A 142 -12.14 -16.11 -22.97
C ALA A 142 -12.27 -15.08 -21.84
N ALA A 143 -11.57 -15.27 -20.72
CA ALA A 143 -11.53 -14.29 -19.63
C ALA A 143 -10.76 -13.01 -20.03
N TYR A 144 -9.60 -13.15 -20.67
CA TYR A 144 -8.79 -12.04 -21.17
C TYR A 144 -9.56 -11.14 -22.14
N SER A 145 -10.33 -11.74 -23.05
CA SER A 145 -11.18 -11.01 -24.00
C SER A 145 -12.26 -10.17 -23.33
N THR A 146 -12.62 -10.41 -22.06
CA THR A 146 -13.58 -9.53 -21.35
C THR A 146 -13.00 -8.16 -21.03
N LEU A 147 -11.67 -8.04 -20.95
CA LEU A 147 -10.97 -6.79 -20.60
C LEU A 147 -11.18 -5.69 -21.65
N GLN A 148 -11.58 -6.03 -22.88
CA GLN A 148 -11.90 -5.04 -23.92
C GLN A 148 -13.08 -4.11 -23.55
N ASN A 149 -13.90 -4.51 -22.57
CA ASN A 149 -15.04 -3.72 -22.09
C ASN A 149 -14.71 -2.87 -20.85
N GLU A 150 -13.46 -2.92 -20.38
CA GLU A 150 -13.02 -2.22 -19.17
C GLU A 150 -12.24 -0.94 -19.53
N ASP A 151 -11.90 -0.14 -18.52
CA ASP A 151 -11.03 1.03 -18.67
C ASP A 151 -9.64 0.59 -19.18
N PRO A 152 -9.14 1.10 -20.33
CA PRO A 152 -7.84 0.71 -20.86
C PRO A 152 -6.67 1.09 -19.94
N ASP A 153 -6.81 2.11 -19.10
CA ASP A 153 -5.77 2.57 -18.17
C ASP A 153 -5.78 1.80 -16.85
N ASP A 154 -6.88 1.15 -16.49
CA ASP A 154 -7.04 0.33 -15.27
C ASP A 154 -8.05 -0.81 -15.46
N PRO A 155 -7.78 -1.78 -16.36
CA PRO A 155 -8.73 -2.83 -16.70
C PRO A 155 -8.90 -3.86 -15.57
N ILE A 156 -7.94 -3.91 -14.63
CA ILE A 156 -7.86 -4.97 -13.60
C ILE A 156 -7.55 -4.41 -12.21
N ALA A 157 -6.51 -3.57 -12.07
CA ALA A 157 -5.83 -3.36 -10.79
C ALA A 157 -6.75 -2.80 -9.69
N THR A 158 -7.58 -1.79 -9.98
CA THR A 158 -8.51 -1.26 -8.97
C THR A 158 -9.61 -2.25 -8.59
N ARG A 159 -10.19 -2.96 -9.55
CA ARG A 159 -11.21 -3.99 -9.26
C ARG A 159 -10.63 -5.17 -8.48
N ALA A 160 -9.41 -5.59 -8.83
CA ALA A 160 -8.68 -6.64 -8.13
C ALA A 160 -8.39 -6.22 -6.68
N PHE A 161 -7.96 -4.98 -6.46
CA PHE A 161 -7.77 -4.42 -5.12
C PHE A 161 -9.08 -4.40 -4.32
N GLU A 162 -10.16 -3.85 -4.87
CA GLU A 162 -11.45 -3.76 -4.15
C GLU A 162 -12.02 -5.16 -3.82
N ARG A 163 -11.88 -6.12 -4.73
CA ARG A 163 -12.29 -7.51 -4.50
C ARG A 163 -11.45 -8.17 -3.40
N GLY A 164 -10.13 -8.08 -3.48
CA GLY A 164 -9.23 -8.67 -2.48
C GLY A 164 -9.39 -8.02 -1.10
N LEU A 165 -9.57 -6.69 -1.06
CA LEU A 165 -9.81 -5.96 0.17
C LEU A 165 -11.12 -6.41 0.83
N SER A 166 -12.19 -6.53 0.06
CA SER A 166 -13.49 -7.00 0.57
C SER A 166 -13.40 -8.41 1.16
N MET A 167 -12.63 -9.31 0.52
CA MET A 167 -12.39 -10.66 1.04
C MET A 167 -11.59 -10.63 2.35
N LEU A 168 -10.54 -9.80 2.43
CA LEU A 168 -9.72 -9.68 3.64
C LEU A 168 -10.52 -9.11 4.81
N VAL A 169 -11.31 -8.06 4.57
CA VAL A 169 -12.19 -7.44 5.57
C VAL A 169 -13.27 -8.42 6.05
N ALA A 170 -13.87 -9.21 5.15
CA ALA A 170 -14.87 -10.22 5.52
C ALA A 170 -14.32 -11.30 6.47
N SER A 171 -12.99 -11.48 6.52
CA SER A 171 -12.30 -12.39 7.43
C SER A 171 -11.55 -11.69 8.56
N ALA A 172 -11.73 -10.37 8.74
CA ALA A 172 -10.97 -9.55 9.68
C ALA A 172 -11.59 -9.48 11.08
N ARG A 173 -12.40 -10.47 11.47
CA ARG A 173 -12.85 -10.66 12.84
C ARG A 173 -12.21 -11.93 13.43
N PRO A 174 -11.93 -11.95 14.74
CA PRO A 174 -11.48 -13.17 15.41
C PRO A 174 -12.56 -14.26 15.26
N ALA A 175 -12.09 -15.51 15.18
CA ALA A 175 -12.95 -16.69 15.05
C ALA A 175 -13.77 -16.99 16.32
#